data_AF-A0A382AT09-F1
#
_entry.id   AF-A0A382AT09-F1
#
_cell.length_a   1.000
_cell.length_b   1.000
_cell.length_c   1.000
_cell.angle_alpha   90.00
_cell.angle_beta   90.00
_cell.angle_gamma   90.00
#
_symmetry.space_group_name_H-M   'P 1'
#
loop_
_entity.id
_entity.type
_entity.pdbx_description
1 polymer ?
#
loop_
_entity_poly.entity_id
_entity_poly.type
_entity_poly.pdbx_seq_one_letter_code
_entity_poly.pdbx_strand_id
1 'polypeptide(L)'
;MEYSWILLSVIFFLLVTFLIYENRKRNKSDNQLSINEKFIINNKAENNKVLSIRLSIKNDPITLKKSITIFKTHSITLNKKGIFEKHMNDTLSYSVANLYEPGYFDNDQNIQGFTFYFVSEYQIDDKRRYDEMKQDITLINIILKGNLIYDSNAENKELD
;
A
#
# COMPACT_ATOMS: atom_id res chain seq x y z
N MET A 1 -40.64 17.77 -33.46
CA MET A 1 -40.25 18.38 -32.17
C MET A 1 -41.02 17.79 -30.97
N GLU A 2 -41.81 16.72 -31.13
CA GLU A 2 -42.61 16.16 -30.01
C GLU A 2 -41.92 15.00 -29.26
N TYR A 3 -40.94 14.33 -29.89
CA TYR A 3 -40.26 13.17 -29.29
C TYR A 3 -38.81 13.44 -28.88
N SER A 4 -38.29 14.64 -29.16
CA SER A 4 -36.90 15.02 -28.84
C SER A 4 -36.62 15.02 -27.34
N TRP A 5 -37.61 15.41 -26.52
CA TRP A 5 -37.49 15.38 -25.06
C TRP A 5 -37.49 13.95 -24.50
N ILE A 6 -38.24 13.04 -25.13
CA ILE A 6 -38.28 11.63 -24.77
C ILE A 6 -36.92 10.97 -25.08
N LEU A 7 -36.37 11.24 -26.28
CA LEU A 7 -35.05 10.73 -26.66
C LEU A 7 -33.94 11.24 -25.73
N LEU A 8 -33.98 12.52 -25.36
CA LEU A 8 -33.01 13.11 -24.44
C LEU A 8 -33.10 12.47 -23.05
N SER A 9 -34.31 12.20 -22.56
CA SER A 9 -34.53 11.57 -21.26
C SER A 9 -34.00 10.13 -21.23
N VAL A 10 -34.16 9.37 -22.32
CA VAL A 10 -33.61 8.01 -22.45
C VAL A 10 -32.09 8.02 -22.43
N ILE A 11 -31.45 8.94 -23.18
CA ILE A 11 -29.99 9.07 -23.21
C ILE A 11 -29.46 9.47 -21.83
N PHE A 12 -30.10 10.43 -21.16
CA PHE A 12 -29.70 10.87 -19.84
C PHE A 12 -29.81 9.74 -18.81
N PHE A 13 -30.88 8.94 -18.86
CA PHE A 13 -31.06 7.80 -17.97
C PHE A 13 -29.97 6.73 -18.17
N LEU A 14 -29.58 6.43 -19.41
CA LEU A 14 -28.46 5.54 -19.73
C LEU A 14 -27.13 6.06 -19.18
N LEU A 15 -26.90 7.37 -19.26
CA LEU A 15 -25.68 8.01 -18.77
C LEU A 15 -25.60 7.98 -17.24
N VAL A 16 -26.71 8.24 -16.55
CA VAL A 16 -26.81 8.14 -15.09
C VAL A 16 -26.63 6.70 -14.63
N THR A 17 -27.26 5.72 -15.30
CA THR A 17 -27.06 4.30 -14.96
C THR A 17 -25.63 3.83 -15.22
N PHE A 18 -24.99 4.29 -16.31
CA PHE A 18 -23.58 4.03 -16.58
C PHE A 18 -22.66 4.63 -15.52
N LEU A 19 -22.89 5.88 -15.10
CA LEU A 19 -22.15 6.52 -14.02
C LEU A 19 -22.34 5.81 -12.68
N ILE A 20 -23.55 5.36 -12.35
CA ILE A 20 -23.82 4.57 -11.13
C ILE A 20 -23.13 3.21 -11.22
N TYR A 21 -23.09 2.58 -12.39
CA TYR A 21 -22.40 1.30 -12.61
C TYR A 21 -20.88 1.44 -12.48
N GLU A 22 -20.27 2.45 -13.11
CA GLU A 22 -18.86 2.81 -12.95
C GLU A 22 -18.54 3.14 -11.48
N ASN A 23 -19.36 3.96 -10.83
CA ASN A 23 -19.17 4.32 -9.43
C ASN A 23 -19.37 3.12 -8.50
N ARG A 24 -20.28 2.18 -8.81
CA ARG A 24 -20.38 0.89 -8.13
C ARG A 24 -19.19 -0.01 -8.40
N LYS A 25 -18.57 0.01 -9.58
CA LYS A 25 -17.33 -0.74 -9.85
C LYS A 25 -16.14 -0.17 -9.06
N ARG A 26 -16.13 1.15 -8.82
CA ARG A 26 -15.13 1.83 -7.97
C ARG A 26 -15.41 1.66 -6.46
N ASN A 27 -16.68 1.67 -6.05
CA ASN A 27 -17.11 1.49 -4.65
C ASN A 27 -17.31 0.03 -4.24
N LYS A 28 -17.43 -0.89 -5.21
CA LYS A 28 -17.11 -2.30 -5.04
C LYS A 28 -15.59 -2.43 -5.12
N SER A 29 -14.93 -1.69 -4.24
CA SER A 29 -13.64 -2.12 -3.81
C SER A 29 -13.90 -3.43 -3.08
N ASP A 30 -13.74 -4.53 -3.80
CA ASP A 30 -13.28 -5.79 -3.23
C ASP A 30 -11.83 -5.58 -2.72
N ASN A 31 -11.59 -4.49 -1.96
CA ASN A 31 -10.41 -4.26 -1.14
C ASN A 31 -10.49 -5.12 0.14
N GLN A 32 -11.47 -6.02 0.22
CA GLN A 32 -11.38 -7.22 1.02
C GLN A 32 -10.87 -8.33 0.11
N LEU A 33 -9.55 -8.53 0.12
CA LEU A 33 -8.99 -9.87 -0.04
C LEU A 33 -9.63 -10.72 1.06
N SER A 34 -10.74 -11.39 0.74
CA SER A 34 -11.38 -12.36 1.62
C SER A 34 -10.47 -13.58 1.72
N ILE A 35 -9.46 -13.52 2.57
CA ILE A 35 -8.74 -14.70 3.02
C ILE A 35 -9.51 -15.20 4.23
N ASN A 36 -10.51 -16.04 3.93
CA ASN A 36 -10.94 -17.00 4.93
C ASN A 36 -9.80 -18.01 5.12
N GLU A 37 -9.73 -18.55 6.32
CA GLU A 37 -8.92 -19.69 6.75
C GLU A 37 -7.54 -19.32 7.31
N LYS A 38 -7.57 -19.14 8.63
CA LYS A 38 -6.72 -19.83 9.62
C LYS A 38 -5.23 -19.93 9.21
N PHE A 39 -4.40 -19.09 9.83
CA PHE A 39 -2.94 -19.22 9.77
C PHE A 39 -2.50 -20.63 10.21
N ILE A 40 -2.19 -21.48 9.23
CA ILE A 40 -1.44 -22.71 9.42
C ILE A 40 -0.14 -22.53 8.63
N ILE A 41 0.98 -22.48 9.34
CA ILE A 41 2.32 -22.58 8.74
C ILE A 41 2.48 -24.03 8.31
N ASN A 42 1.96 -24.38 7.14
CA ASN A 42 2.22 -25.65 6.49
C ASN A 42 2.85 -25.41 5.12
N ASN A 43 4.13 -25.75 5.05
CA ASN A 43 4.85 -26.33 3.93
C ASN A 43 4.10 -26.33 2.57
N LYS A 44 4.19 -25.23 1.81
CA LYS A 44 4.38 -25.21 0.33
C LYS A 44 4.30 -23.79 -0.23
N ALA A 45 5.30 -23.45 -1.04
CA ALA A 45 5.38 -22.26 -1.88
C ALA A 45 4.41 -22.38 -3.07
N GLU A 46 3.11 -22.17 -2.84
CA GLU A 46 2.13 -22.12 -3.93
C GLU A 46 1.37 -20.78 -4.01
N ASN A 47 1.45 -19.91 -3.00
CA ASN A 47 0.84 -18.56 -3.04
C ASN A 47 1.76 -17.54 -2.37
N ASN A 48 2.56 -16.81 -3.15
CA ASN A 48 3.41 -15.73 -2.65
C ASN A 48 2.55 -14.62 -2.04
N LYS A 49 2.52 -14.54 -0.70
CA LYS A 49 1.76 -13.52 0.03
C LYS A 49 2.55 -12.22 0.08
N VAL A 50 1.88 -11.08 -0.13
CA VAL A 50 2.48 -9.77 0.08
C VAL A 50 2.32 -9.40 1.54
N LEU A 51 3.43 -9.16 2.24
CA LEU A 51 3.44 -8.62 3.59
C LEU A 51 3.59 -7.11 3.51
N SER A 52 2.75 -6.36 4.23
CA SER A 52 2.77 -4.90 4.17
C SER A 52 2.43 -4.20 5.48
N ILE A 53 2.99 -3.01 5.66
CA ILE A 53 2.66 -2.07 6.74
C ILE A 53 2.47 -0.70 6.10
N ARG A 54 1.37 -0.02 6.45
CA ARG A 54 1.06 1.31 5.94
C ARG A 54 1.30 2.36 7.01
N LEU A 55 1.90 3.47 6.60
CA LEU A 55 2.12 4.66 7.41
C LEU A 55 1.34 5.82 6.79
N SER A 56 0.36 6.36 7.50
CA SER A 56 -0.46 7.50 7.08
C SER A 56 -0.08 8.76 7.86
N ILE A 57 0.22 9.86 7.16
CA ILE A 57 0.67 11.14 7.74
C ILE A 57 -0.23 12.32 7.32
N LYS A 58 -1.52 12.06 7.10
CA LYS A 58 -2.52 12.99 6.53
C LYS A 58 -2.50 14.43 7.09
N ASN A 59 -2.12 14.61 8.35
CA ASN A 59 -2.15 15.91 9.02
C ASN A 59 -0.91 16.78 8.76
N ASP A 60 0.22 16.18 8.37
CA ASP A 60 1.47 16.89 8.03
C ASP A 60 2.11 16.23 6.79
N PRO A 61 1.52 16.45 5.59
CA PRO A 61 2.07 15.89 4.37
C PRO A 61 3.49 16.39 4.11
N ILE A 62 4.33 15.53 3.55
CA ILE A 62 5.73 15.86 3.31
C ILE A 62 6.09 15.83 1.83
N THR A 63 7.16 16.53 1.48
CA THR A 63 7.72 16.50 0.13
C THR A 63 8.63 15.30 -0.07
N LEU A 64 8.80 14.87 -1.33
CA LEU A 64 9.72 13.81 -1.70
C LEU A 64 11.15 14.09 -1.22
N LYS A 65 11.60 15.35 -1.27
CA LYS A 65 12.92 15.76 -0.76
C LYS A 65 13.08 15.44 0.73
N LYS A 66 12.05 15.71 1.54
CA LYS A 66 12.02 15.39 2.98
C LYS A 66 12.00 13.88 3.18
N SER A 67 11.18 13.14 2.42
CA SER A 67 11.14 11.67 2.45
C SER A 67 12.50 11.04 2.15
N ILE A 68 13.18 11.48 1.08
CA ILE A 68 14.54 10.99 0.72
C ILE A 68 15.51 11.20 1.88
N THR A 69 15.45 12.35 2.53
CA THR A 69 16.35 12.69 3.64
C THR A 69 16.13 11.75 4.83
N ILE A 70 14.87 11.51 5.20
CA ILE A 70 14.50 10.61 6.29
C ILE A 70 14.84 9.17 5.94
N PHE A 71 14.50 8.70 4.74
CA PHE A 71 14.69 7.30 4.35
C PHE A 71 16.18 6.94 4.18
N LYS A 72 17.00 7.89 3.77
CA LYS A 72 18.45 7.69 3.65
C LYS A 72 19.12 7.31 4.98
N THR A 73 18.63 7.78 6.12
CA THR A 73 19.18 7.40 7.44
C THR A 73 18.90 5.95 7.80
N HIS A 74 17.95 5.30 7.11
CA HIS A 74 17.57 3.90 7.30
C HIS A 74 18.06 2.98 6.17
N SER A 75 18.98 3.48 5.33
CA SER A 75 19.46 2.78 4.12
C SER A 75 18.36 2.44 3.12
N ILE A 76 17.29 3.23 3.10
CA ILE A 76 16.21 3.15 2.14
C ILE A 76 16.48 4.20 1.05
N THR A 77 16.57 3.77 -0.21
CA THR A 77 16.99 4.63 -1.32
C THR A 77 15.97 4.66 -2.44
N LEU A 78 15.81 5.82 -3.10
CA LEU A 78 14.88 5.97 -4.21
C LEU A 78 15.52 5.43 -5.50
N ASN A 79 14.85 4.48 -6.15
CA ASN A 79 15.30 3.92 -7.41
C ASN A 79 14.87 4.80 -8.61
N LYS A 80 15.33 4.45 -9.82
CA LYS A 80 15.00 5.17 -11.07
C LYS A 80 13.53 5.06 -11.49
N LYS A 81 12.77 4.13 -10.91
CA LYS A 81 11.34 3.91 -11.17
C LYS A 81 10.45 4.71 -10.20
N GLY A 82 11.04 5.54 -9.33
CA GLY A 82 10.30 6.31 -8.34
C GLY A 82 9.78 5.46 -7.18
N ILE A 83 10.41 4.33 -6.86
CA ILE A 83 10.06 3.51 -5.69
C ILE A 83 11.27 3.46 -4.76
N PHE A 84 11.01 3.56 -3.46
CA PHE A 84 12.06 3.42 -2.46
C PHE A 84 12.32 1.94 -2.19
N GLU A 85 13.58 1.57 -1.99
CA GLU A 85 14.00 0.20 -1.76
C GLU A 85 15.01 0.14 -0.64
N LYS A 86 14.90 -0.90 0.18
CA LYS A 86 15.95 -1.33 1.10
C LYS A 86 16.57 -2.62 0.61
N HIS A 87 17.89 -2.63 0.52
CA HIS A 87 18.67 -3.79 0.12
C HIS A 87 19.43 -4.34 1.33
N MET A 88 19.62 -5.65 1.35
CA MET A 88 20.39 -6.34 2.38
C MET A 88 21.24 -7.43 1.71
N ASN A 89 22.57 -7.31 1.84
CA ASN A 89 23.53 -8.20 1.16
C ASN A 89 23.24 -8.33 -0.34
N ASP A 90 23.07 -7.20 -1.04
CA ASP A 90 22.78 -7.09 -2.48
C ASP A 90 21.45 -7.70 -2.96
N THR A 91 20.57 -8.09 -2.02
CA THR A 91 19.21 -8.55 -2.32
C THR A 91 18.17 -7.57 -1.83
N LEU A 92 17.07 -7.42 -2.56
CA LEU A 92 15.97 -6.52 -2.19
C LEU A 92 15.27 -7.07 -0.93
N SER A 93 15.39 -6.34 0.18
CA SER A 93 14.72 -6.67 1.44
C SER A 93 13.24 -6.29 1.38
N TYR A 94 12.92 -5.02 1.13
CA TYR A 94 11.55 -4.55 0.96
C TYR A 94 11.49 -3.27 0.11
N SER A 95 10.30 -2.96 -0.39
CA SER A 95 10.00 -1.75 -1.15
C SER A 95 9.09 -0.82 -0.35
N VAL A 96 9.14 0.47 -0.69
CA VAL A 96 8.25 1.50 -0.13
C VAL A 96 7.63 2.29 -1.28
N ALA A 97 6.32 2.20 -1.38
CA ALA A 97 5.48 2.89 -2.35
C ALA A 97 4.77 4.08 -1.71
N ASN A 98 4.30 5.01 -2.54
CA ASN A 98 3.35 6.03 -2.12
C ASN A 98 2.06 5.34 -1.65
N LEU A 99 1.47 5.81 -0.56
CA LEU A 99 0.20 5.27 -0.05
C LEU A 99 -0.94 5.43 -1.06
N TYR A 100 -0.87 6.45 -1.91
CA TYR A 100 -1.87 6.75 -2.93
C TYR A 100 -1.37 6.34 -4.32
N GLU A 101 -2.32 6.02 -5.20
CA GLU A 101 -2.03 5.78 -6.62
C GLU A 101 -1.35 7.01 -7.24
N PRO A 102 -0.34 6.81 -8.11
CA PRO A 102 0.02 5.54 -8.77
C PRO A 102 1.04 4.67 -8.01
N GLY A 103 1.37 4.99 -6.76
CA GLY A 103 2.27 4.20 -5.91
C GLY A 103 3.77 4.48 -6.10
N TYR A 104 4.17 5.18 -7.17
CA TYR A 104 5.52 5.72 -7.32
C TYR A 104 5.58 7.19 -6.88
N PHE A 105 6.80 7.69 -6.69
CA PHE A 105 7.11 9.05 -6.31
C PHE A 105 7.68 9.82 -7.51
N ASP A 106 7.10 10.98 -7.82
CA ASP A 106 7.58 11.88 -8.88
C ASP A 106 7.45 13.34 -8.44
N ASN A 107 8.56 13.91 -7.96
CA ASN A 107 8.65 15.31 -7.51
C ASN A 107 7.52 15.74 -6.56
N ASP A 108 6.94 14.78 -5.82
CA ASP A 108 5.76 15.01 -5.02
C ASP A 108 5.99 16.04 -3.92
N GLN A 109 5.05 16.97 -3.80
CA GLN A 109 5.07 17.99 -2.74
C GLN A 109 4.11 17.67 -1.59
N ASN A 110 3.26 16.65 -1.74
CA ASN A 110 2.15 16.36 -0.83
C ASN A 110 1.99 14.84 -0.62
N ILE A 111 3.05 14.19 -0.14
CA ILE A 111 3.00 12.77 0.21
C ILE A 111 2.26 12.62 1.53
N GLN A 112 1.16 11.87 1.49
CA GLN A 112 0.27 11.67 2.64
C GLN A 112 0.46 10.32 3.33
N GLY A 113 1.36 9.49 2.83
CA GLY A 113 1.71 8.23 3.46
C GLY A 113 2.58 7.34 2.60
N PHE A 114 2.92 6.19 3.18
CA PHE A 114 3.81 5.20 2.60
C PHE A 114 3.22 3.79 2.80
N THR A 115 3.43 2.93 1.82
CA THR A 115 3.17 1.49 1.94
C THR A 115 4.49 0.76 1.85
N PHE A 116 4.91 0.15 2.95
CA PHE A 116 6.09 -0.71 3.01
C PHE A 116 5.65 -2.14 2.73
N TYR A 117 6.33 -2.83 1.82
CA TYR A 117 5.91 -4.18 1.43
C TYR A 117 7.03 -5.03 0.85
N PHE A 118 6.84 -6.35 0.94
CA PHE A 118 7.61 -7.33 0.20
C PHE A 118 6.79 -8.59 -0.11
N VAL A 119 7.26 -9.36 -1.08
CA VAL A 119 6.68 -10.65 -1.45
C VAL A 119 7.36 -11.74 -0.63
N SER A 120 6.58 -12.54 0.09
CA SER A 120 7.06 -13.68 0.86
C SER A 120 7.54 -14.79 -0.07
N GLU A 121 8.74 -15.30 0.20
CA GLU A 121 9.43 -16.34 -0.58
C GLU A 121 9.87 -17.51 0.30
N TYR A 122 10.46 -17.23 1.47
CA TYR A 122 10.99 -18.22 2.41
C TYR A 122 10.72 -17.81 3.86
N GLN A 123 10.10 -18.70 4.64
CA GLN A 123 9.54 -18.36 5.96
C GLN A 123 10.55 -17.75 6.97
N ILE A 124 11.76 -18.27 7.06
CA ILE A 124 12.76 -17.79 8.03
C ILE A 124 13.28 -16.40 7.63
N ASP A 125 13.61 -16.24 6.35
CA ASP A 125 14.07 -14.95 5.82
C ASP A 125 12.96 -13.89 5.83
N ASP A 126 11.71 -14.30 5.59
CA ASP A 126 10.55 -13.41 5.61
C ASP A 126 10.26 -12.87 7.00
N LYS A 127 10.39 -13.69 8.07
CA LYS A 127 10.27 -13.18 9.45
C LYS A 127 11.32 -12.11 9.72
N ARG A 128 12.57 -12.39 9.36
CA ARG A 128 13.70 -11.48 9.58
C ARG A 128 13.51 -10.16 8.81
N ARG A 129 13.09 -10.22 7.54
CA ARG A 129 12.73 -9.06 6.72
C ARG A 129 11.58 -8.26 7.33
N TYR A 130 10.55 -8.94 7.82
CA TYR A 130 9.40 -8.30 8.43
C TYR A 130 9.76 -7.57 9.73
N ASP A 131 10.56 -8.20 10.61
CA ASP A 131 11.02 -7.59 11.86
C ASP A 131 11.87 -6.34 11.59
N GLU A 132 12.79 -6.40 10.61
CA GLU A 132 13.60 -5.26 10.20
C GLU A 132 12.73 -4.13 9.62
N MET A 133 11.81 -4.47 8.71
CA MET A 133 10.85 -3.52 8.14
C MET A 133 10.02 -2.84 9.24
N LYS A 134 9.51 -3.61 10.21
CA LYS A 134 8.74 -3.08 11.36
C LYS A 134 9.57 -2.14 12.22
N GLN A 135 10.84 -2.48 12.47
CA GLN A 135 11.76 -1.62 13.23
C GLN A 135 11.99 -0.29 12.52
N ASP A 136 12.33 -0.32 11.22
CA ASP A 136 12.56 0.88 10.42
C ASP A 136 11.33 1.78 10.40
N ILE A 137 10.15 1.20 10.15
CA ILE A 137 8.89 1.95 10.11
C ILE A 137 8.58 2.60 11.46
N THR A 138 8.86 1.91 12.56
CA THR A 138 8.65 2.45 13.91
C THR A 138 9.52 3.68 14.14
N LEU A 139 10.80 3.61 13.77
CA LEU A 139 11.74 4.73 13.89
C LEU A 139 11.34 5.90 12.99
N ILE A 140 10.95 5.62 11.74
CA ILE A 140 10.45 6.63 10.79
C ILE A 140 9.17 7.27 11.35
N ASN A 141 8.27 6.48 11.95
CA ASN A 141 7.02 6.98 12.50
C ASN A 141 7.22 7.93 13.69
N ILE A 142 8.29 7.77 14.48
CA ILE A 142 8.63 8.72 15.55
C ILE A 142 8.87 10.13 14.96
N ILE A 143 9.51 10.19 13.78
CA ILE A 143 9.81 11.44 13.08
C ILE A 143 8.55 12.01 12.42
N LEU A 144 7.80 11.16 11.74
CA LEU A 144 6.65 11.57 10.93
C LEU A 144 5.34 11.70 11.70
N LYS A 145 5.26 11.16 12.92
CA LYS A 145 4.10 11.20 13.81
C LYS A 145 2.80 10.79 13.11
N GLY A 146 2.87 9.73 12.30
CA GLY A 146 1.75 9.20 11.57
C GLY A 146 1.06 8.05 12.30
N ASN A 147 0.08 7.47 11.60
CA ASN A 147 -0.67 6.30 12.03
C ASN A 147 -0.16 5.07 11.28
N LEU A 148 0.22 4.05 12.03
CA LEU A 148 0.61 2.74 11.50
C LEU A 148 -0.61 1.84 11.39
N ILE A 149 -0.75 1.20 10.23
CA ILE A 149 -1.77 0.19 9.96
C ILE A 149 -1.00 -1.06 9.53
N TYR A 150 -1.00 -2.05 10.40
CA TYR A 150 -0.46 -3.36 10.09
C TYR A 150 -1.49 -4.14 9.28
N ASP A 151 -1.03 -4.85 8.26
CA ASP A 151 -1.91 -5.83 7.64
C ASP A 151 -2.25 -6.91 8.68
N SER A 152 -3.53 -7.25 8.79
CA SER A 152 -4.10 -8.25 9.71
C SER A 152 -3.41 -9.62 9.65
N ASN A 153 -2.65 -9.87 8.58
CA ASN A 153 -1.79 -11.03 8.41
C ASN A 153 -0.58 -11.10 9.37
N ALA A 154 -0.27 -10.04 10.11
CA ALA A 154 0.97 -9.97 10.90
C ALA A 154 0.78 -9.74 12.41
N GLU A 155 -0.44 -9.59 12.91
CA GLU A 155 -0.70 -9.15 14.30
C GLU A 155 -1.19 -10.23 15.28
N ASN A 156 -1.33 -11.50 14.87
CA ASN A 156 -1.67 -12.55 15.84
C ASN A 156 -0.45 -13.40 16.19
N LYS A 157 0.30 -12.96 17.21
CA LYS A 157 1.06 -13.80 18.16
C LYS A 157 1.77 -12.95 19.24
N GLU A 158 0.98 -12.32 20.09
CA GLU A 158 1.37 -12.11 21.48
C GLU A 158 0.16 -12.53 22.31
N LEU A 159 0.07 -13.83 22.63
CA LEU A 159 -0.69 -14.46 23.72
C LEU A 159 -0.77 -15.97 23.40
N ASP A 160 0.18 -16.72 23.96
CA ASP A 160 0.00 -17.99 24.69
C ASP A 160 1.37 -18.47 25.21
#